data_AF-A0A7J8YAV1-F1
#
_entry.id   AF-A0A7J8YAV1-F1
#
_cell.length_a   1.000
_cell.length_b   1.000
_cell.length_c   1.000
_cell.angle_alpha   90.00
_cell.angle_beta   90.00
_cell.angle_gamma   90.00
#
_symmetry.space_group_name_H-M   'P 1'
#
loop_
_entity.id
_entity.type
_entity.pdbx_description
1 polymer ?
#
loop_
_entity_poly.entity_id
_entity_poly.type
_entity_poly.pdbx_seq_one_letter_code
_entity_poly.pdbx_strand_id
1 'polypeptide(L)'
;GLDGDALQLPNNAFLEVYVRDLWLQNHDGWNMGRVHYLFGNYLACSIFDVPIFPHGPNDKMISSIKSHMDLACSRCKSGDKTLFHALRDCPKAQDVLIASSFGKRLLVNQYEFCIDWIEDFMHILDKKAFKRLPMLWNIWNSRNNAIFRGKDEEASVIWERAHKLNDDFRIHNLSS
;
A
#
# COMPACT_ATOMS: atom_id res chain seq x y z
N GLY A 1 -35.72 3.92 34.24
CA GLY A 1 -35.51 3.92 32.79
C GLY A 1 -34.03 4.09 32.57
N LEU A 2 -33.36 3.00 32.23
CA LEU A 2 -31.95 2.92 31.86
C LEU A 2 -31.97 2.26 30.47
N ASP A 3 -31.19 2.55 29.47
CA ASP A 3 -29.98 3.34 29.28
C ASP A 3 -29.86 3.57 27.76
N GLY A 4 -29.01 4.50 27.34
CA GLY A 4 -28.57 4.57 25.95
C GLY A 4 -27.69 5.75 25.62
N ASP A 5 -26.90 6.24 26.58
CA ASP A 5 -25.86 7.23 26.30
C ASP A 5 -24.86 6.66 25.30
N ALA A 6 -24.68 7.40 24.22
CA ALA A 6 -23.71 7.13 23.18
C ALA A 6 -22.30 7.05 23.78
N LEU A 7 -21.69 5.87 23.72
CA LEU A 7 -20.29 5.68 24.05
C LEU A 7 -19.43 6.49 23.07
N GLN A 8 -18.98 7.66 23.54
CA GLN A 8 -17.83 8.35 22.98
C GLN A 8 -16.62 7.44 23.16
N LEU A 9 -16.12 6.85 22.08
CA LEU A 9 -14.89 6.06 22.13
C LEU A 9 -13.67 6.96 21.90
N PRO A 10 -12.61 6.82 22.72
CA PRO A 10 -11.42 7.67 22.67
C PRO A 10 -10.57 7.41 21.41
N ASN A 11 -9.88 8.46 20.97
CA ASN A 11 -9.09 8.64 19.72
C ASN A 11 -7.91 7.66 19.45
N ASN A 12 -7.93 6.41 19.89
CA ASN A 12 -6.91 5.41 19.54
C ASN A 12 -7.40 3.95 19.65
N ALA A 13 -8.69 3.70 19.43
CA ALA A 13 -9.23 2.35 19.50
C ALA A 13 -8.84 1.54 18.24
N PHE A 14 -7.97 0.56 18.43
CA PHE A 14 -7.83 -0.53 17.47
C PHE A 14 -9.16 -1.29 17.44
N LEU A 15 -9.80 -1.37 16.28
CA LEU A 15 -10.93 -2.27 16.08
C LEU A 15 -10.36 -3.64 15.75
N GLU A 16 -10.50 -4.57 16.69
CA GLU A 16 -10.33 -5.99 16.41
C GLU A 16 -11.54 -6.44 15.59
N VAL A 17 -11.33 -6.75 14.32
CA VAL A 17 -12.38 -7.21 13.42
C VAL A 17 -12.16 -8.68 13.12
N TYR A 18 -13.16 -9.48 13.47
CA TYR A 18 -13.22 -10.90 13.16
C TYR A 18 -13.91 -11.13 11.81
N VAL A 19 -13.69 -12.30 11.18
CA VAL A 19 -14.34 -12.64 9.90
C VAL A 19 -15.86 -12.63 10.07
N ARG A 20 -16.36 -13.17 11.19
CA ARG A 20 -17.79 -13.23 11.49
C ARG A 20 -18.47 -11.85 11.59
N ASP A 21 -17.71 -10.82 11.98
CA ASP A 21 -18.24 -9.45 12.10
C ASP A 21 -18.51 -8.82 10.72
N LEU A 22 -17.99 -9.44 9.66
CA LEU A 22 -18.22 -9.05 8.27
C LEU A 22 -19.42 -9.77 7.66
N TRP A 23 -20.10 -10.66 8.39
CA TRP A 23 -21.25 -11.41 7.87
C TRP A 23 -22.57 -10.72 8.22
N LEU A 24 -23.63 -11.09 7.49
CA LEU A 24 -24.99 -10.79 7.89
C LEU A 24 -25.36 -11.59 9.15
N GLN A 25 -26.36 -11.12 9.91
CA GLN A 25 -26.76 -11.75 11.18
C GLN A 25 -27.23 -13.21 11.03
N ASN A 26 -27.75 -13.57 9.86
CA ASN A 26 -28.16 -14.92 9.47
C ASN A 26 -27.01 -15.78 8.93
N HIS A 27 -25.79 -15.24 8.85
CA HIS A 27 -24.57 -15.91 8.39
C HIS A 27 -24.64 -16.50 6.96
N ASP A 28 -25.56 -16.01 6.11
CA ASP A 28 -25.76 -16.50 4.73
C ASP A 28 -25.04 -15.65 3.67
N GLY A 29 -24.36 -14.58 4.09
CA GLY A 29 -23.73 -13.62 3.19
C GLY A 29 -22.83 -12.62 3.88
N TRP A 30 -22.03 -11.93 3.08
CA TRP A 30 -21.21 -10.81 3.53
C TRP A 30 -22.09 -9.58 3.80
N ASN A 31 -21.83 -8.88 4.90
CA ASN A 31 -22.37 -7.55 5.14
C ASN A 31 -21.63 -6.54 4.27
N MET A 32 -22.16 -6.32 3.07
CA MET A 32 -21.52 -5.48 2.05
C MET A 32 -21.19 -4.08 2.57
N GLY A 33 -22.12 -3.43 3.27
CA GLY A 33 -21.90 -2.09 3.83
C GLY A 33 -20.72 -2.05 4.80
N ARG A 34 -20.60 -3.08 5.65
CA ARG A 34 -19.48 -3.20 6.60
C ARG A 34 -18.16 -3.50 5.90
N VAL A 35 -18.16 -4.41 4.91
CA VAL A 35 -16.97 -4.75 4.14
C VAL A 35 -16.47 -3.55 3.34
N HIS A 36 -17.35 -2.82 2.65
CA HIS A 36 -17.00 -1.59 1.94
C HIS A 36 -16.45 -0.52 2.89
N TYR A 37 -17.08 -0.34 4.05
CA TYR A 37 -16.63 0.62 5.06
C TYR A 37 -15.21 0.32 5.56
N LEU A 38 -14.86 -0.95 5.77
CA LEU A 38 -13.57 -1.34 6.33
C LEU A 38 -12.45 -1.49 5.28
N PHE A 39 -12.78 -1.97 4.08
CA PHE A 39 -11.79 -2.39 3.08
C PHE A 39 -11.82 -1.58 1.78
N GLY A 40 -12.82 -0.72 1.59
CA GLY A 40 -13.01 0.07 0.37
C GLY A 40 -13.47 -0.77 -0.83
N ASN A 41 -13.89 -0.08 -1.90
CA ASN A 41 -14.56 -0.71 -3.04
C ASN A 41 -13.71 -1.76 -3.76
N TYR A 42 -12.41 -1.50 -3.94
CA TYR A 42 -11.52 -2.40 -4.66
C TYR A 42 -11.36 -3.75 -3.97
N LEU A 43 -11.06 -3.76 -2.67
CA LEU A 43 -10.82 -5.00 -1.93
C LEU A 43 -12.13 -5.70 -1.53
N ALA A 44 -13.23 -4.94 -1.38
CA ALA A 44 -14.55 -5.50 -1.10
C ALA A 44 -15.00 -6.51 -2.17
N CYS A 45 -14.77 -6.21 -3.45
CA CYS A 45 -15.11 -7.13 -4.54
C CYS A 45 -14.43 -8.49 -4.39
N SER A 46 -13.12 -8.50 -4.08
CA SER A 46 -12.38 -9.76 -3.87
C SER A 46 -12.81 -10.51 -2.61
N ILE A 47 -13.33 -9.81 -1.59
CA ILE A 47 -13.86 -10.45 -0.37
C ILE A 47 -15.20 -11.13 -0.68
N PHE A 48 -16.06 -10.52 -1.50
CA PHE A 48 -17.37 -11.10 -1.85
C PHE A 48 -17.27 -12.40 -2.65
N ASP A 49 -16.18 -12.60 -3.39
CA ASP A 49 -15.92 -13.84 -4.14
C ASP A 49 -15.52 -15.01 -3.24
N VAL A 50 -15.24 -14.77 -1.94
CA VAL A 50 -14.88 -15.83 -1.00
C VAL A 50 -16.16 -16.50 -0.47
N PRO A 51 -16.33 -17.84 -0.69
CA PRO A 51 -17.49 -18.55 -0.17
C PRO A 51 -17.48 -18.60 1.36
N ILE A 52 -18.63 -18.28 1.97
CA ILE A 52 -18.83 -18.36 3.41
C ILE A 52 -19.19 -19.81 3.78
N PHE A 53 -18.41 -20.40 4.68
CA PHE A 53 -18.70 -21.72 5.24
C PHE A 53 -19.20 -21.54 6.68
N PRO A 54 -20.51 -21.66 6.95
CA PRO A 54 -21.09 -21.40 8.27
C PRO A 54 -20.62 -22.36 9.38
N HIS A 55 -19.90 -23.43 9.02
CA HIS A 55 -19.31 -24.41 9.93
C HIS A 55 -17.78 -24.56 9.74
N GLY A 56 -17.12 -23.55 9.18
CA GLY A 56 -15.65 -23.53 9.05
C GLY A 56 -14.95 -23.49 10.42
N PRO A 57 -13.74 -24.06 10.54
CA PRO A 57 -13.05 -24.14 11.82
C PRO A 57 -12.59 -22.74 12.25
N ASN A 58 -12.87 -22.40 13.52
CA ASN A 58 -12.39 -21.25 14.29
C ASN A 58 -12.25 -19.93 13.52
N ASP A 59 -13.19 -19.03 13.75
CA ASP A 59 -13.14 -17.63 13.34
C ASP A 59 -11.78 -17.01 13.73
N LYS A 60 -11.06 -16.53 12.72
CA LYS A 60 -9.72 -15.95 12.87
C LYS A 60 -9.83 -14.44 12.87
N MET A 61 -9.14 -13.78 13.79
CA MET A 61 -8.94 -12.34 13.71
C MET A 61 -8.19 -12.03 12.40
N ILE A 62 -8.81 -11.23 11.51
CA ILE A 62 -8.19 -10.88 10.22
C ILE A 62 -7.20 -9.74 10.41
N SER A 63 -7.51 -8.79 11.29
CA SER A 63 -6.61 -7.67 11.58
C SER A 63 -7.06 -6.87 12.81
N SER A 64 -6.06 -6.27 13.47
CA SER A 64 -6.26 -5.12 14.35
C SER A 64 -6.28 -3.88 13.46
N ILE A 65 -7.46 -3.53 12.94
CA ILE A 65 -7.62 -2.36 12.07
C ILE A 65 -7.62 -1.16 13.01
N LYS A 66 -6.59 -0.29 12.92
CA LYS A 66 -6.71 1.04 13.53
C LYS A 66 -7.96 1.69 12.97
N SER A 67 -9.01 1.79 13.77
CA SER A 67 -10.17 2.58 13.40
C SER A 67 -9.72 4.03 13.37
N HIS A 68 -10.12 4.74 12.31
CA HIS A 68 -9.63 6.05 11.88
C HIS A 68 -8.34 6.07 11.05
N MET A 69 -8.53 6.06 9.72
CA MET A 69 -8.40 7.29 8.90
C MET A 69 -7.15 8.16 9.11
N ASP A 70 -5.99 7.59 9.43
CA ASP A 70 -4.73 8.19 8.96
C ASP A 70 -4.63 7.91 7.44
N LEU A 71 -5.49 8.60 6.68
CA LEU A 71 -5.34 8.74 5.23
C LEU A 71 -4.01 9.41 4.92
N ALA A 72 -3.44 10.17 5.87
CA ALA A 72 -2.11 10.72 5.74
C ALA A 72 -1.04 9.61 5.61
N CYS A 73 -0.17 9.75 4.60
CA CYS A 73 1.00 8.92 4.45
C CYS A 73 1.81 8.86 5.75
N SER A 74 2.06 7.65 6.26
CA SER A 74 2.72 7.47 7.56
C SER A 74 4.18 7.98 7.60
N ARG A 75 4.79 8.22 6.42
CA ARG A 75 6.16 8.72 6.26
C ARG A 75 6.23 10.25 6.23
N CYS A 76 5.51 10.90 5.30
CA CYS A 76 5.55 12.36 5.14
C CYS A 76 4.40 13.11 5.83
N LYS A 77 3.44 12.39 6.42
CA LYS A 77 2.25 12.93 7.09
C LYS A 77 1.35 13.78 6.21
N SER A 78 1.51 13.70 4.89
CA SER A 78 0.77 14.44 3.88
C SER A 78 0.26 13.51 2.79
N GLY A 79 -0.88 13.83 2.18
CA GLY A 79 -1.46 13.08 1.06
C GLY A 79 -2.01 11.71 1.44
N ASP A 80 -2.83 11.17 0.54
CA ASP A 80 -3.51 9.89 0.77
C ASP A 80 -2.52 8.73 0.82
N LYS A 81 -2.78 7.76 1.70
CA LYS A 81 -1.97 6.56 1.92
C LYS A 81 -2.20 5.53 0.82
N THR A 82 -2.04 5.96 -0.43
CA THR A 82 -2.13 5.12 -1.61
C THR A 82 -0.75 4.54 -1.96
N LEU A 83 -0.75 3.41 -2.67
CA LEU A 83 0.47 2.86 -3.25
C LEU A 83 1.13 3.88 -4.18
N PHE A 84 0.29 4.62 -4.92
CA PHE A 84 0.72 5.66 -5.84
C PHE A 84 1.49 6.77 -5.15
N HIS A 85 0.96 7.30 -4.05
CA HIS A 85 1.67 8.27 -3.24
C HIS A 85 2.95 7.67 -2.64
N ALA A 86 2.89 6.46 -2.10
CA ALA A 86 4.05 5.80 -1.49
C ALA A 86 5.24 5.63 -2.45
N LEU A 87 4.97 5.39 -3.73
CA LEU A 87 5.98 5.14 -4.76
C LEU A 87 6.38 6.38 -5.56
N ARG A 88 5.49 7.37 -5.69
CA ARG A 88 5.68 8.52 -6.58
C ARG A 88 5.54 9.86 -5.89
N ASP A 89 4.44 10.12 -5.20
CA ASP A 89 4.09 11.49 -4.76
C ASP A 89 4.61 11.85 -3.37
N CYS A 90 5.04 10.86 -2.58
CA CYS A 90 5.72 11.11 -1.32
C CYS A 90 7.01 11.90 -1.59
N PRO A 91 7.29 13.01 -0.88
CA PRO A 91 8.47 13.84 -1.13
C PRO A 91 9.77 13.04 -1.18
N LYS A 92 9.96 12.11 -0.25
CA LYS A 92 11.14 11.24 -0.22
C LYS A 92 11.21 10.29 -1.42
N ALA A 93 10.05 9.83 -1.92
CA ALA A 93 10.02 9.04 -3.15
C ALA A 93 10.36 9.90 -4.37
N GLN A 94 9.83 11.13 -4.44
CA GLN A 94 10.17 12.09 -5.50
C GLN A 94 11.67 12.39 -5.52
N ASP A 95 12.29 12.62 -4.37
CA ASP A 95 13.74 12.89 -4.29
C ASP A 95 14.56 11.74 -4.92
N VAL A 96 14.20 10.48 -4.61
CA VAL A 96 14.86 9.30 -5.18
C VAL A 96 14.64 9.21 -6.70
N LEU A 97 13.42 9.44 -7.16
CA LEU A 97 13.09 9.41 -8.59
C LEU A 97 13.82 10.53 -9.35
N ILE A 98 13.83 11.76 -8.82
CA ILE A 98 14.54 12.89 -9.42
C ILE A 98 16.05 12.60 -9.49
N ALA A 99 16.65 12.11 -8.41
CA ALA A 99 18.07 11.73 -8.37
C ALA A 99 18.43 10.69 -9.44
N SER A 100 17.50 9.77 -9.74
CA SER A 100 17.69 8.74 -10.76
C SER A 100 17.57 9.21 -12.22
N SER A 101 17.35 10.51 -12.45
CA SER A 101 16.94 11.03 -13.76
C SER A 101 15.70 10.32 -14.29
N PHE A 102 14.76 10.00 -13.40
CA PHE A 102 13.48 9.43 -13.79
C PHE A 102 12.77 10.37 -14.76
N GLY A 103 12.08 9.79 -15.75
CA GLY A 103 11.48 10.59 -16.81
C GLY A 103 10.52 11.63 -16.23
N LYS A 104 10.82 12.92 -16.43
CA LYS A 104 9.99 14.03 -15.92
C LYS A 104 8.51 13.87 -16.30
N ARG A 105 8.23 13.31 -17.48
CA ARG A 105 6.88 12.99 -17.96
C ARG A 105 6.11 12.08 -16.97
N LEU A 106 6.76 11.06 -16.43
CA LEU A 106 6.15 10.10 -15.49
C LEU A 106 5.88 10.69 -14.10
N LEU A 107 6.52 11.82 -13.76
CA LEU A 107 6.30 12.54 -12.51
C LEU A 107 5.21 13.62 -12.64
N VAL A 108 5.01 14.15 -13.85
CA VAL A 108 4.08 15.27 -14.12
C VAL A 108 2.72 14.80 -14.60
N ASN A 109 2.67 13.68 -15.34
CA ASN A 109 1.41 13.15 -15.85
C ASN A 109 0.46 12.75 -14.71
N GLN A 110 -0.81 13.08 -14.89
CA GLN A 110 -1.89 12.64 -14.01
C GLN A 110 -2.30 11.22 -14.39
N TYR A 111 -2.38 10.34 -13.40
CA TYR A 111 -2.93 9.00 -13.55
C TYR A 111 -3.95 8.82 -12.44
N GLU A 112 -5.06 8.18 -12.78
CA GLU A 112 -6.11 7.87 -11.81
C GLU A 112 -5.68 6.69 -10.93
N PHE A 113 -5.06 5.67 -11.53
CA PHE A 113 -4.63 4.48 -10.81
C PHE A 113 -3.11 4.27 -10.89
N CYS A 114 -2.56 3.70 -9.80
CA CYS A 114 -1.15 3.35 -9.72
C CYS A 114 -0.74 2.34 -10.81
N ILE A 115 -1.67 1.47 -11.22
CA ILE A 115 -1.39 0.47 -12.26
C ILE A 115 -1.17 1.14 -13.61
N ASP A 116 -1.98 2.12 -14.00
CA ASP A 116 -1.81 2.86 -15.26
C ASP A 116 -0.45 3.56 -15.32
N TRP A 117 -0.01 4.13 -14.19
CA TRP A 117 1.31 4.72 -14.08
C TRP A 117 2.43 3.69 -14.16
N ILE A 118 2.29 2.54 -13.50
CA ILE A 118 3.26 1.45 -13.58
C ILE A 118 3.29 0.89 -15.00
N GLU A 119 2.17 0.81 -15.70
CA GLU A 119 2.07 0.35 -17.08
C GLU A 119 2.72 1.33 -18.05
N ASP A 120 2.45 2.64 -17.96
CA ASP A 120 3.16 3.65 -18.78
C ASP A 120 4.65 3.68 -18.41
N PHE A 121 4.97 3.53 -17.12
CA PHE A 121 6.33 3.32 -16.65
C PHE A 121 6.95 2.10 -17.32
N MET A 122 6.28 0.95 -17.43
CA MET A 122 6.80 -0.24 -18.08
C MET A 122 6.86 -0.10 -19.62
N HIS A 123 5.92 0.63 -20.24
CA HIS A 123 5.87 0.84 -21.69
C HIS A 123 6.94 1.81 -22.20
N ILE A 124 7.23 2.88 -21.45
CA ILE A 124 8.34 3.81 -21.75
C ILE A 124 9.70 3.09 -21.63
N LEU A 125 9.73 2.01 -20.86
CA LEU A 125 10.93 1.29 -20.49
C LEU A 125 11.05 0.01 -21.33
N ASP A 126 11.60 0.16 -22.54
CA ASP A 126 12.07 -0.96 -23.39
C ASP A 126 12.93 -1.96 -22.58
N LYS A 127 13.19 -3.19 -23.07
CA LYS A 127 13.90 -4.30 -22.39
C LYS A 127 15.17 -3.91 -21.62
N LYS A 128 15.83 -2.81 -21.99
CA LYS A 128 16.98 -2.21 -21.26
C LYS A 128 16.63 -1.54 -19.92
N ALA A 129 15.36 -1.42 -19.55
CA ALA A 129 14.88 -0.56 -18.47
C ALA A 129 14.10 -1.27 -17.34
N PHE A 130 14.09 -2.61 -17.35
CA PHE A 130 13.91 -3.44 -16.13
C PHE A 130 14.75 -2.95 -14.94
N LYS A 131 15.85 -2.25 -15.25
CA LYS A 131 16.75 -1.50 -14.38
C LYS A 131 16.10 -0.54 -13.39
N ARG A 132 14.85 -0.12 -13.63
CA ARG A 132 14.13 0.82 -12.76
C ARG A 132 13.15 0.15 -11.79
N LEU A 133 12.86 -1.14 -11.94
CA LEU A 133 12.09 -1.90 -10.95
C LEU A 133 12.79 -2.00 -9.58
N PRO A 134 14.12 -2.24 -9.51
CA PRO A 134 14.85 -2.18 -8.25
C PRO A 134 14.68 -0.84 -7.53
N MET A 135 14.45 0.26 -8.25
CA MET A 135 14.24 1.57 -7.64
C MET A 135 12.87 1.68 -6.96
N LEU A 136 11.78 1.30 -7.65
CA LEU A 136 10.45 1.27 -7.02
C LEU A 136 10.43 0.35 -5.80
N TRP A 137 11.09 -0.81 -5.90
CA TRP A 137 11.28 -1.71 -4.77
C TRP A 137 12.04 -1.06 -3.61
N ASN A 138 13.14 -0.36 -3.88
CA ASN A 138 13.93 0.30 -2.83
C ASN A 138 13.19 1.46 -2.16
N ILE A 139 12.38 2.22 -2.92
CA ILE A 139 11.48 3.25 -2.37
C ILE A 139 10.47 2.61 -1.41
N TRP A 140 9.81 1.53 -1.84
CA TRP A 140 8.87 0.77 -1.01
C TRP A 140 9.52 0.20 0.25
N ASN A 141 10.69 -0.45 0.08
CA ASN A 141 11.43 -1.06 1.18
C ASN A 141 11.90 -0.01 2.20
N SER A 142 12.41 1.13 1.73
CA SER A 142 12.80 2.24 2.60
C SER A 142 11.61 2.79 3.39
N ARG A 143 10.45 2.96 2.74
CA ARG A 143 9.21 3.36 3.43
C ARG A 143 8.84 2.36 4.54
N ASN A 144 8.92 1.05 4.26
CA ASN A 144 8.60 0.04 5.25
C ASN A 144 9.61 0.04 6.40
N ASN A 145 10.90 0.24 6.14
CA ASN A 145 11.90 0.40 7.19
C ASN A 145 11.62 1.63 8.07
N ALA A 146 11.22 2.76 7.48
CA ALA A 146 10.84 3.94 8.24
C ALA A 146 9.62 3.67 9.15
N ILE A 147 8.59 3.02 8.61
CA ILE A 147 7.34 2.76 9.35
C ILE A 147 7.52 1.70 10.44
N PHE A 148 8.14 0.56 10.12
CA PHE A 148 8.17 -0.60 11.02
C PHE A 148 9.44 -0.68 11.86
N ARG A 149 10.52 -0.01 11.45
CA ARG A 149 11.82 -0.07 12.14
C ARG A 149 12.32 1.30 12.60
N GLY A 150 11.59 2.37 12.33
CA GLY A 150 12.01 3.75 12.65
C GLY A 150 13.27 4.19 11.91
N LYS A 151 13.67 3.48 10.84
CA LYS A 151 14.88 3.78 10.06
C LYS A 151 14.49 4.53 8.80
N ASP A 152 14.40 5.86 8.91
CA ASP A 152 14.21 6.71 7.74
C ASP A 152 15.56 7.02 7.09
N GLU A 153 15.71 6.61 5.84
CA GLU A 153 16.96 6.70 5.09
C GLU A 153 16.94 7.91 4.15
N GLU A 154 18.10 8.51 3.92
CA GLU A 154 18.21 9.59 2.94
C GLU A 154 17.99 9.09 1.51
N ALA A 155 17.44 9.98 0.67
CA ALA A 155 17.10 9.65 -0.71
C ALA A 155 18.32 9.19 -1.52
N SER A 156 19.49 9.80 -1.27
CA SER A 156 20.76 9.40 -1.89
C SER A 156 21.12 7.95 -1.57
N VAL A 157 20.98 7.52 -0.32
CA VAL A 157 21.29 6.15 0.12
C VAL A 157 20.35 5.14 -0.54
N ILE A 158 19.06 5.47 -0.65
CA ILE A 158 18.06 4.63 -1.30
C ILE A 158 18.39 4.50 -2.80
N TRP A 159 18.74 5.61 -3.45
CA TRP A 159 19.12 5.65 -4.85
C TRP A 159 20.41 4.87 -5.13
N GLU A 160 21.47 5.08 -4.35
CA GLU A 160 22.75 4.36 -4.48
C GLU A 160 22.56 2.85 -4.36
N ARG A 161 21.74 2.42 -3.38
CA ARG A 161 21.38 1.01 -3.22
C ARG A 161 20.68 0.47 -4.46
N ALA A 162 19.68 1.19 -4.98
CA ALA A 162 18.96 0.78 -6.18
C ALA A 162 19.88 0.72 -7.42
N HIS A 163 20.77 1.70 -7.57
CA HIS A 163 21.74 1.77 -8.65
C HIS A 163 22.71 0.59 -8.60
N LYS A 164 23.26 0.29 -7.41
CA LYS A 164 24.19 -0.83 -7.22
C LYS A 164 23.54 -2.17 -7.56
N LEU A 165 22.32 -2.43 -7.07
CA LEU A 165 21.59 -3.66 -7.42
C LEU A 165 21.44 -3.80 -8.93
N ASN A 166 21.11 -2.69 -9.60
CA ASN A 166 20.95 -2.67 -11.04
C ASN A 166 22.27 -2.97 -11.79
N ASP A 167 23.40 -2.46 -11.32
CA ASP A 167 24.71 -2.79 -11.90
C ASP A 167 25.07 -4.27 -11.69
N ASP A 168 24.82 -4.81 -10.50
CA ASP A 168 25.05 -6.23 -10.19
C ASP A 168 24.24 -7.13 -11.14
N PHE A 169 22.97 -6.81 -11.37
CA PHE A 169 22.14 -7.54 -12.36
C PHE A 169 22.68 -7.44 -13.79
N ARG A 170 23.33 -6.33 -14.18
CA ARG A 170 23.92 -6.19 -15.52
C ARG A 170 25.17 -7.04 -15.69
N ILE A 171 25.99 -7.15 -14.65
CA ILE A 171 27.21 -7.97 -14.69
C ILE A 171 26.84 -9.43 -14.96
N HIS A 172 25.83 -9.95 -14.27
CA HIS A 172 25.38 -11.33 -14.47
C HIS A 172 24.82 -11.61 -15.87
N ASN A 173 24.10 -10.66 -16.48
CA ASN A 173 23.50 -10.83 -17.81
C ASN A 173 24.47 -10.62 -19.00
N LEU A 174 25.69 -10.14 -18.76
CA LEU A 174 26.75 -10.01 -19.77
C LEU A 174 27.83 -11.10 -19.64
N SER A 175 27.71 -11.98 -18.64
CA SER A 175 28.62 -13.10 -18.37
C SER A 175 28.11 -14.44 -18.93
N SER A 176 27.09 -14.42 -19.80
CA SER A 176 26.41 -15.60 -20.36
C SER A 176 26.59 -15.69 -21.87
#